data_AF-A0AAV5W1F2-F1
#
_entry.id   AF-A0AAV5W1F2-F1
#
_cell.length_a   1.000
_cell.length_b   1.000
_cell.length_c   1.000
_cell.angle_alpha   90.00
_cell.angle_beta   90.00
_cell.angle_gamma   90.00
#
_symmetry.space_group_name_H-M   'P 1'
#
loop_
_entity.id
_entity.type
_entity.pdbx_description
1 polymer ?
#
loop_
_entity_poly.entity_id
_entity_poly.type
_entity_poly.pdbx_seq_one_letter_code
_entity_poly.pdbx_strand_id
1 'polypeptide(L)'
;FLLISIVNLAESSKVLLISFDGFRHDLLNETMVSILRPHFRFSFGKKEKICFRMLTVTAANHMSIVTGLTEDKHGIIGNFFWDTKKQMM
;
A
#
# COMPACT_ATOMS: atom_id res chain seq x y z
N PHE A 1 -1.29 2.01 -7.56
CA PHE A 1 -0.53 0.81 -7.17
C PHE A 1 0.37 1.23 -6.02
N LEU A 2 0.37 0.50 -4.90
CA LEU A 2 1.12 0.85 -3.70
C LEU A 2 2.33 -0.05 -3.49
N LEU A 3 3.51 0.52 -3.25
CA LEU A 3 4.65 -0.23 -2.76
C LEU A 3 4.82 -0.03 -1.25
N ILE A 4 4.93 -1.13 -0.52
CA ILE A 4 5.10 -1.16 0.94
C ILE A 4 6.51 -1.65 1.27
N SER A 5 7.29 -0.82 1.95
CA SER A 5 8.57 -1.24 2.55
C SER A 5 8.44 -1.24 4.07
N ILE A 6 8.85 -2.35 4.70
CA ILE A 6 8.91 -2.51 6.15
C ILE A 6 10.38 -2.48 6.56
N VAL A 7 10.79 -1.44 7.30
CA VAL A 7 12.14 -1.32 7.86
C VAL A 7 12.06 -1.57 9.35
N ASN A 8 12.87 -2.51 9.84
CA ASN A 8 12.97 -2.86 11.25
C ASN A 8 14.19 -2.16 11.86
N LEU A 9 13.99 -1.21 12.76
CA LEU A 9 15.07 -0.47 13.42
C LEU A 9 15.24 -0.99 14.86
N ALA A 10 16.47 -1.34 15.24
CA ALA A 10 16.78 -2.12 16.45
C ALA A 10 16.56 -1.39 17.80
N GLU A 11 16.65 -2.18 18.87
CA GLU A 11 16.43 -1.96 20.32
C GLU A 11 14.99 -1.72 20.80
N SER A 12 14.15 -1.06 20.01
CA SER A 12 12.70 -1.15 20.14
C SER A 12 12.19 -1.52 18.76
N SER A 13 11.64 -2.74 18.56
CA SER A 13 11.18 -3.22 17.25
C SER A 13 10.12 -2.28 16.67
N LYS A 14 10.58 -1.23 15.99
CA LYS A 14 9.77 -0.18 15.40
C LYS A 14 9.58 -0.54 13.94
N VAL A 15 8.32 -0.59 13.53
CA VAL A 15 7.93 -0.88 12.15
C VAL A 15 7.65 0.45 11.46
N LEU A 16 8.47 0.78 10.46
CA LEU A 16 8.19 1.89 9.54
C LEU A 16 7.49 1.35 8.29
N LEU A 17 6.25 1.80 8.07
CA LEU A 17 5.46 1.50 6.88
C LEU A 17 5.54 2.68 5.90
N ILE A 18 6.24 2.50 4.77
CA ILE A 18 6.31 3.49 3.69
C ILE A 18 5.42 3.05 2.54
N SER A 19 4.57 3.94 2.07
CA SER A 19 3.53 3.68 1.08
C SER A 19 3.69 4.68 -0.08
N PHE A 20 4.03 4.18 -1.27
CA PHE A 20 4.12 5.00 -2.49
C PHE A 20 2.84 4.86 -3.32
N ASP A 21 1.97 5.88 -3.32
CA ASP A 21 0.73 5.84 -4.12
C ASP A 21 1.04 5.89 -5.62
N GLY A 22 0.22 5.22 -6.43
CA GLY A 22 0.39 5.15 -7.89
C GLY A 22 1.62 4.37 -8.39
N PHE A 23 2.55 3.95 -7.52
CA PHE A 23 3.76 3.19 -7.85
C PHE A 23 3.49 1.78 -8.39
N ARG A 24 3.48 1.64 -9.72
CA ARG A 24 3.26 0.38 -10.43
C ARG A 24 4.46 -0.56 -10.32
N HIS A 25 4.18 -1.87 -10.25
CA HIS A 25 5.19 -2.91 -9.97
C HIS A 25 6.33 -3.00 -11.00
N ASP A 26 6.11 -2.55 -12.24
CA ASP A 26 7.08 -2.56 -13.33
C ASP A 26 8.02 -1.34 -13.34
N LEU A 27 7.69 -0.27 -12.61
CA LEU A 27 8.56 0.90 -12.43
C LEU A 27 9.88 0.56 -11.70
N LEU A 28 9.97 -0.61 -11.06
CA LEU A 28 11.22 -1.11 -10.46
C LEU A 28 12.30 -1.49 -11.51
N ASN A 29 11.88 -1.80 -12.74
CA ASN A 29 12.78 -2.10 -13.85
C ASN A 29 13.20 -0.86 -14.66
N GLU A 30 12.44 0.23 -14.55
CA GLU A 30 12.77 1.51 -15.18
C GLU A 30 14.02 2.14 -14.55
N THR A 31 14.77 2.91 -15.33
CA THR A 31 15.92 3.73 -14.88
C THR A 31 15.54 4.80 -13.85
N MET A 32 14.24 5.00 -13.62
CA MET A 32 13.63 6.04 -12.78
C MET A 32 13.92 5.91 -11.28
N VAL A 33 14.35 4.74 -10.79
CA VAL A 33 14.45 4.48 -9.34
C VAL A 33 15.86 4.05 -8.92
N SER A 34 16.88 4.80 -9.37
CA SER A 34 18.28 4.50 -9.07
C SER A 34 18.60 4.51 -7.58
N ILE A 35 18.01 5.43 -6.81
CA ILE A 35 18.27 5.61 -5.38
C ILE A 35 17.59 4.52 -4.53
N LEU A 36 16.39 4.07 -4.89
CA LEU A 36 15.65 3.09 -4.08
C LEU A 36 15.95 1.63 -4.49
N ARG A 37 16.52 1.41 -5.68
CA ARG A 37 16.91 0.07 -6.18
C ARG A 37 17.71 -0.78 -5.19
N PRO A 38 18.75 -0.25 -4.51
CA PRO A 38 19.52 -1.00 -3.52
C PRO A 38 18.65 -1.43 -2.32
N HIS A 39 17.79 -0.54 -1.83
CA HIS A 39 16.90 -0.81 -0.69
C HIS A 39 15.81 -1.84 -1.01
N PHE A 40 15.31 -1.83 -2.25
CA PHE A 40 14.34 -2.82 -2.73
C PHE A 40 14.92 -4.22 -2.92
N ARG A 41 16.22 -4.35 -3.26
CA ARG A 41 16.89 -5.65 -3.37
C ARG A 41 17.14 -6.32 -2.01
N PHE A 42 17.41 -5.54 -0.97
CA PHE A 42 17.75 -6.06 0.36
C PHE A 42 16.52 -6.33 1.25
N SER A 43 15.40 -5.62 1.06
CA SER A 43 14.26 -5.69 2.00
C SER A 43 13.12 -6.62 1.55
N PHE A 44 13.05 -6.97 0.25
CA PHE A 44 11.95 -7.77 -0.28
C PHE A 44 12.34 -9.25 -0.36
N GLY A 45 12.09 -9.99 0.72
CA GLY A 45 11.96 -11.43 0.66
C GLY A 45 10.84 -11.79 -0.31
N LYS A 46 11.22 -12.16 -1.54
CA LYS A 46 10.38 -12.45 -2.71
C LYS A 46 9.66 -11.25 -3.33
N LYS A 47 9.87 -11.09 -4.64
CA LYS A 47 9.11 -10.22 -5.56
C LYS A 47 7.68 -10.76 -5.77
N GLU A 48 6.95 -11.07 -4.71
CA GLU A 48 5.54 -11.41 -4.85
C GLU A 48 4.79 -10.14 -5.22
N LYS A 49 4.14 -10.16 -6.38
CA LYS A 49 3.26 -9.09 -6.82
C LYS A 49 2.24 -8.86 -5.71
N ILE A 50 2.26 -7.69 -5.07
CA ILE A 50 1.21 -7.29 -4.15
C ILE A 50 -0.07 -7.24 -4.98
N CYS A 51 -0.95 -8.21 -4.77
CA CYS A 51 -2.24 -8.26 -5.45
C CYS A 51 -3.21 -7.36 -4.68
N PHE A 52 -3.56 -6.23 -5.29
CA PHE A 52 -4.59 -5.35 -4.74
C PHE A 52 -5.93 -6.08 -4.74
N ARG A 53 -6.76 -5.79 -3.74
CA ARG A 53 -8.15 -6.22 -3.75
C ARG A 53 -8.95 -5.37 -4.74
N MET A 54 -10.17 -5.83 -5.04
CA MET A 54 -11.00 -5.57 -6.23
C MET A 54 -11.04 -4.11 -6.73
N LEU A 55 -10.82 -3.11 -5.87
CA LEU A 55 -10.81 -1.69 -6.23
C LEU A 55 -9.42 -1.07 -6.08
N THR A 56 -8.81 -0.64 -7.18
CA THR A 56 -7.51 0.05 -7.18
C THR A 56 -7.61 1.55 -6.85
N VAL A 57 -8.41 1.90 -5.84
CA VAL A 57 -8.62 3.29 -5.37
C VAL A 57 -7.81 3.57 -4.11
N THR A 58 -7.30 4.79 -3.96
CA THR A 58 -6.34 5.16 -2.90
C THR A 58 -6.90 4.89 -1.50
N ALA A 59 -8.02 5.50 -1.13
CA ALA A 59 -8.54 5.42 0.24
C ALA A 59 -8.85 3.98 0.67
N ALA A 60 -9.53 3.20 -0.17
CA ALA A 60 -9.87 1.82 0.13
C ALA A 60 -8.62 0.94 0.30
N ASN A 61 -7.63 1.07 -0.59
CA ASN A 61 -6.40 0.28 -0.49
C ASN A 61 -5.56 0.61 0.74
N HIS A 62 -5.38 1.90 1.04
CA HIS A 62 -4.66 2.31 2.26
C HIS A 62 -5.33 1.75 3.51
N MET A 63 -6.68 1.76 3.56
CA MET A 63 -7.42 1.19 4.69
C MET A 63 -7.29 -0.33 4.78
N SER A 64 -7.35 -1.05 3.65
CA SER A 64 -7.12 -2.50 3.62
C SER A 64 -5.73 -2.89 4.15
N ILE A 65 -4.70 -2.08 3.90
CA ILE A 65 -3.33 -2.35 4.37
C ILE A 65 -3.18 -2.13 5.87
N VAL A 66 -3.75 -1.04 6.39
CA VAL A 66 -3.65 -0.71 7.82
C VAL A 66 -4.52 -1.64 8.67
N THR A 67 -5.68 -2.05 8.15
CA THR A 67 -6.65 -2.87 8.92
C THR A 67 -6.54 -4.37 8.66
N GLY A 68 -5.97 -4.79 7.53
CA GLY A 68 -6.00 -6.18 7.08
C GLY A 68 -7.39 -6.66 6.64
N LEU A 69 -8.38 -5.76 6.60
CA LEU A 69 -9.76 -6.07 6.23
C LEU A 69 -10.02 -5.77 4.76
N THR A 70 -11.13 -6.31 4.26
CA THR A 70 -11.67 -6.04 2.92
C THR A 70 -12.59 -4.82 2.94
N GLU A 71 -12.87 -4.24 1.78
CA GLU A 71 -13.60 -2.98 1.63
C GLU A 71 -15.01 -3.03 2.25
N ASP A 72 -15.68 -4.17 2.16
CA ASP A 72 -16.97 -4.47 2.80
C ASP A 72 -16.89 -4.48 4.33
N LYS A 73 -15.72 -4.82 4.88
CA LYS A 73 -15.51 -4.96 6.34
C LYS A 73 -14.98 -3.67 6.97
N HIS A 74 -14.08 -2.95 6.30
CA HIS A 74 -13.58 -1.66 6.80
C HIS A 74 -14.46 -0.47 6.36
N GLY A 75 -15.43 -0.69 5.45
CA GLY A 75 -16.47 0.28 5.11
C GLY A 75 -16.03 1.43 4.20
N ILE A 76 -14.77 1.46 3.76
CA ILE A 76 -14.25 2.49 2.84
C ILE A 76 -14.16 1.87 1.45
N ILE A 77 -15.20 2.09 0.64
CA ILE A 77 -15.34 1.45 -0.67
C ILE A 77 -14.79 2.30 -1.82
N GLY A 78 -14.42 3.55 -1.57
CA GLY A 78 -13.97 4.48 -2.61
C GLY A 78 -13.34 5.74 -2.03
N ASN A 79 -12.70 6.55 -2.89
CA ASN A 79 -12.28 7.90 -2.50
C ASN A 79 -13.48 8.82 -2.25
N PHE A 80 -14.58 8.55 -2.95
CA PHE A 80 -15.87 9.21 -2.78
C PHE A 80 -16.94 8.13 -2.81
N PHE A 81 -17.81 8.12 -1.80
CA PHE A 81 -18.95 7.21 -1.74
C PHE A 81 -20.09 7.86 -0.97
N TRP A 82 -21.29 7.33 -1.16
CA TRP A 82 -22.50 7.85 -0.53
C TRP A 82 -22.98 6.86 0.53
N ASP A 83 -23.14 7.31 1.77
CA ASP A 83 -23.84 6.58 2.81
C ASP A 83 -25.26 7.13 2.95
N THR A 84 -26.26 6.26 2.73
CA THR A 84 -27.67 6.64 2.87
C THR A 84 -28.08 7.01 4.30
N LYS A 85 -27.32 6.55 5.31
CA LYS A 85 -27.55 6.83 6.74
C LYS A 85 -26.71 8.00 7.25
N LYS A 86 -25.60 8.32 6.57
CA LYS A 86 -24.74 9.48 6.84
C LYS A 86 -24.53 10.23 5.53
N GLN A 87 -25.22 11.35 5.32
CA GLN A 87 -24.98 12.19 4.14
C GLN A 87 -23.48 12.44 3.95
N MET A 88 -23.01 12.28 2.70
CA MET A 88 -21.62 12.38 2.18
C MET A 88 -20.47 12.37 3.20
N MET A 89 -19.60 11.35 3.10
CA MET A 89 -18.29 11.31 3.74
C MET A 89 -17.16 11.37 2.72
#